data_AF-A0A1R0Y9I3-F1
#
_entry.id   AF-A0A1R0Y9I3-F1
#
_cell.length_a   1.000
_cell.length_b   1.000
_cell.length_c   1.000
_cell.angle_alpha   90.00
_cell.angle_beta   90.00
_cell.angle_gamma   90.00
#
_symmetry.space_group_name_H-M   'P 1'
#
loop_
_entity.id
_entity.type
_entity.pdbx_description
1 polymer ?
#
loop_
_entity_poly.entity_id
_entity_poly.type
_entity_poly.pdbx_seq_one_letter_code
_entity_poly.pdbx_strand_id
1 'polypeptide(L)'
;MMVPVKRVQMFEKAYIKDVLRELEVLGYKGDSAKETLLRNYRVIKRWLGFGPNAVNFAREIDDLQKRREIKYDSSNPDHIYIGHLKEEIKIIKKSK
;
A
#
# COMPACT_ATOMS: atom_id res chain seq x y z
N MET A 1 -16.32 14.14 -2.41
CA MET A 1 -14.91 14.30 -2.83
C MET A 1 -14.79 13.87 -4.29
N MET A 2 -14.32 14.75 -5.19
CA MET A 2 -14.10 14.41 -6.61
C MET A 2 -12.85 13.53 -6.72
N VAL A 3 -13.02 12.27 -7.11
CA VAL A 3 -11.90 11.38 -7.45
C VAL A 3 -11.37 11.83 -8.82
N PRO A 4 -10.08 12.19 -8.98
CA PRO A 4 -9.57 12.67 -10.26
C PRO A 4 -9.72 11.60 -11.35
N VAL A 5 -10.18 12.01 -12.54
CA VAL A 5 -10.58 11.15 -13.68
C VAL A 5 -9.56 10.05 -14.02
N LYS A 6 -8.26 10.33 -13.88
CA LYS A 6 -7.18 9.34 -14.09
C LYS A 6 -7.23 8.15 -13.11
N ARG A 7 -7.71 8.34 -11.87
CA ARG A 7 -7.90 7.24 -10.91
C ARG A 7 -9.11 6.38 -11.26
N VAL A 8 -10.19 6.99 -11.75
CA VAL A 8 -11.39 6.26 -12.19
C VAL A 8 -11.05 5.33 -13.36
N GLN A 9 -10.29 5.83 -14.35
CA GLN A 9 -9.82 5.02 -15.49
C GLN A 9 -8.91 3.85 -15.09
N MET A 10 -8.18 3.95 -13.97
CA MET A 10 -7.33 2.86 -13.50
C MET A 10 -8.17 1.67 -13.03
N PHE A 11 -9.26 1.91 -12.31
CA PHE A 11 -10.14 0.86 -11.80
C PHE A 11 -10.96 0.16 -12.89
N GLU A 12 -11.09 0.78 -14.07
CA GLU A 12 -11.74 0.15 -15.20
C GLU A 12 -10.88 -0.91 -15.91
N LYS A 13 -9.56 -0.96 -15.63
CA LYS A 13 -8.67 -1.96 -16.22
C LYS A 13 -8.99 -3.34 -15.66
N ALA A 14 -9.14 -4.33 -16.54
CA ALA A 14 -9.43 -5.73 -16.18
C ALA A 14 -8.49 -6.24 -15.09
N TYR A 15 -7.18 -6.08 -15.29
CA TYR A 15 -6.17 -6.46 -14.29
C TYR A 15 -6.39 -5.84 -12.91
N ILE A 16 -6.81 -4.57 -12.85
CA ILE A 16 -7.06 -3.88 -11.58
C ILE A 16 -8.35 -4.38 -10.93
N LYS A 17 -9.37 -4.72 -11.71
CA LYS A 17 -10.60 -5.37 -11.20
C LYS A 17 -10.28 -6.74 -10.58
N ASP A 18 -9.41 -7.51 -11.23
CA ASP A 18 -8.96 -8.80 -10.70
C ASP A 18 -8.18 -8.61 -9.39
N VAL A 19 -7.24 -7.66 -9.33
CA VAL A 19 -6.51 -7.34 -8.09
C VAL A 19 -7.47 -6.92 -6.98
N LEU A 20 -8.48 -6.11 -7.27
CA LEU A 20 -9.48 -5.71 -6.27
C LEU A 20 -10.28 -6.90 -5.75
N ARG A 21 -10.69 -7.83 -6.62
CA ARG A 21 -11.38 -9.06 -6.21
C ARG A 21 -10.50 -9.92 -5.30
N GLU A 22 -9.22 -10.05 -5.62
CA GLU A 22 -8.27 -10.78 -4.77
C GLU A 22 -8.06 -10.09 -3.41
N LEU A 23 -8.03 -8.75 -3.37
CA LEU A 23 -8.01 -8.01 -2.10
C LEU A 23 -9.29 -8.22 -1.29
N GLU A 24 -10.45 -8.36 -1.94
CA GLU A 24 -11.70 -8.70 -1.26
C GLU A 24 -11.66 -10.10 -0.63
N VAL A 25 -11.06 -11.08 -1.31
CA VAL A 25 -10.83 -12.42 -0.76
C VAL A 25 -9.90 -12.36 0.46
N LEU A 26 -8.92 -11.45 0.47
CA LEU A 26 -8.02 -11.21 1.60
C LEU A 26 -8.67 -10.41 2.76
N GLY A 27 -9.91 -9.96 2.60
CA GLY A 27 -10.70 -9.33 3.67
C GLY A 27 -10.89 -7.82 3.54
N TYR A 28 -10.31 -7.17 2.52
CA TYR A 28 -10.52 -5.74 2.26
C TYR A 28 -11.85 -5.52 1.55
N LYS A 29 -12.82 -4.82 2.15
CA LYS A 29 -14.16 -4.64 1.56
C LYS A 29 -14.30 -3.32 0.81
N GLY A 30 -14.84 -3.37 -0.42
CA GLY A 30 -15.31 -2.22 -1.18
C GLY A 30 -14.29 -1.09 -1.29
N ASP A 31 -14.60 0.06 -0.70
CA ASP A 31 -13.72 1.23 -0.77
C ASP A 31 -12.40 1.05 0.00
N SER A 32 -12.36 0.19 1.02
CA SER A 32 -11.09 -0.11 1.71
C SER A 32 -10.11 -0.88 0.80
N ALA A 33 -10.60 -1.74 -0.11
CA ALA A 33 -9.76 -2.41 -1.09
C ALA A 33 -9.17 -1.41 -2.09
N LYS A 34 -9.99 -0.47 -2.58
CA LYS A 34 -9.54 0.60 -3.48
C LYS A 34 -8.51 1.50 -2.82
N GLU A 35 -8.74 1.89 -1.57
CA GLU A 35 -7.79 2.73 -0.83
C GLU A 35 -6.46 2.00 -0.59
N THR A 36 -6.52 0.75 -0.14
CA THR A 36 -5.34 -0.10 0.10
C THR A 36 -4.53 -0.29 -1.19
N LEU A 37 -5.21 -0.56 -2.31
CA LEU A 37 -4.59 -0.62 -3.63
C LEU A 37 -3.91 0.70 -3.98
N LEU A 38 -4.63 1.83 -3.97
CA LEU A 38 -4.08 3.13 -4.36
C LEU A 38 -2.86 3.55 -3.53
N ARG A 39 -2.88 3.24 -2.23
CA ARG A 39 -1.82 3.57 -1.29
C ARG A 39 -0.52 2.82 -1.61
N ASN A 40 -0.63 1.54 -1.98
CA ASN A 40 0.53 0.67 -2.18
C ASN A 40 0.94 0.49 -3.66
N TYR A 41 0.03 0.79 -4.61
CA TYR A 41 0.19 0.53 -6.04
C TYR A 41 1.49 1.11 -6.62
N ARG A 42 1.86 2.35 -6.26
CA ARG A 42 3.08 2.98 -6.78
C ARG A 42 4.35 2.29 -6.30
N VAL A 43 4.36 1.85 -5.05
CA VAL A 43 5.53 1.19 -4.43
C VAL A 43 5.72 -0.17 -5.07
N ILE A 44 4.65 -0.97 -5.10
CA ILE A 44 4.71 -2.33 -5.62
C ILE A 44 4.94 -2.34 -7.12
N LYS A 45 4.28 -1.48 -7.89
CA LYS A 45 4.52 -1.36 -9.34
C LYS A 45 5.99 -1.02 -9.66
N ARG A 46 6.65 -0.22 -8.82
CA ARG A 46 8.06 0.12 -9.00
C ARG A 46 8.98 -1.06 -8.67
N TRP A 47 8.63 -1.88 -7.68
CA TRP A 47 9.42 -3.02 -7.23
C TRP A 47 9.25 -4.26 -8.11
N LEU A 48 8.01 -4.61 -8.45
CA LEU A 48 7.68 -5.85 -9.17
C LEU A 48 7.60 -5.67 -10.70
N GLY A 49 7.64 -4.44 -11.21
CA GLY A 49 7.50 -4.17 -12.64
C GLY A 49 6.17 -4.64 -13.23
N PHE A 50 6.20 -5.17 -14.46
CA PHE A 50 5.06 -5.79 -15.16
C PHE A 50 5.09 -7.32 -14.98
N GLY A 51 5.06 -7.81 -13.75
CA GLY A 51 5.36 -9.23 -13.46
C GLY A 51 4.29 -10.06 -12.72
N PRO A 52 3.58 -9.53 -11.72
CA PRO A 52 2.71 -10.38 -10.92
C PRO A 52 1.30 -10.50 -11.52
N ASN A 53 0.79 -11.73 -11.57
CA ASN A 53 -0.65 -11.95 -11.74
C ASN A 53 -1.42 -11.26 -10.59
N ALA A 54 -2.73 -11.08 -10.77
CA ALA A 54 -3.55 -10.32 -9.83
C ALA A 54 -3.46 -10.85 -8.39
N VAL A 55 -3.41 -12.18 -8.23
CA VAL A 55 -3.29 -12.87 -6.93
C VAL A 55 -2.00 -12.48 -6.21
N ASN A 56 -0.86 -12.61 -6.88
CA ASN A 56 0.44 -12.28 -6.30
C ASN A 56 0.53 -10.79 -5.99
N PHE A 57 0.02 -9.93 -6.87
CA PHE A 57 0.03 -8.48 -6.63
C PHE A 57 -0.83 -8.10 -5.42
N ALA A 58 -2.00 -8.73 -5.26
CA ALA A 58 -2.87 -8.51 -4.10
C ALA A 58 -2.21 -8.99 -2.78
N ARG A 59 -1.52 -10.14 -2.79
CA ARG A 59 -0.76 -10.62 -1.62
C ARG A 59 0.36 -9.67 -1.21
N GLU A 60 1.10 -9.14 -2.18
CA GLU A 60 2.17 -8.16 -1.92
C GLU A 60 1.61 -6.84 -1.35
N ILE A 61 0.43 -6.43 -1.80
CA ILE A 61 -0.30 -5.29 -1.21
C ILE A 61 -0.65 -5.56 0.25
N ASP A 62 -1.24 -6.73 0.52
CA ASP A 62 -1.66 -7.15 1.86
C ASP A 62 -0.46 -7.23 2.81
N ASP A 63 0.65 -7.82 2.37
CA ASP A 63 1.88 -7.92 3.15
C ASP A 63 2.46 -6.55 3.47
N LEU A 64 2.53 -5.63 2.50
CA LEU A 64 2.99 -4.27 2.76
C LEU A 64 2.05 -3.51 3.70
N GLN A 65 0.73 -3.68 3.55
CA GLN A 65 -0.24 -3.02 4.40
C GLN A 65 -0.13 -3.53 5.85
N LYS A 66 -0.05 -4.85 6.05
CA LYS A 66 0.16 -5.47 7.37
C LYS A 66 1.45 -4.98 8.00
N ARG A 67 2.58 -5.01 7.28
CA ARG A 67 3.88 -4.51 7.76
C ARG A 67 3.84 -3.03 8.14
N ARG A 68 3.04 -2.23 7.44
CA ARG A 68 2.86 -0.80 7.73
C ARG A 68 2.06 -0.55 9.01
N GLU A 69 1.16 -1.46 9.37
CA GLU A 69 0.32 -1.37 10.57
C GLU A 69 1.02 -1.93 11.82
N ILE A 70 2.11 -2.68 11.64
CA ILE A 70 2.95 -3.13 12.75
C ILE A 70 3.44 -1.92 13.54
N LYS A 71 3.04 -1.88 14.82
CA LYS A 71 3.58 -0.93 15.79
C LYS A 71 4.93 -1.45 16.29
N TYR A 72 5.86 -0.52 16.49
CA TYR A 72 7.13 -0.85 17.13
C TYR A 72 6.89 -1.48 18.51
N ASP A 73 7.63 -2.53 18.80
CA ASP A 73 7.63 -3.25 20.08
C ASP A 73 9.08 -3.40 20.49
N SER A 74 9.47 -2.81 21.61
CA SER A 74 10.85 -2.87 22.12
C SER A 74 11.25 -4.26 22.61
N SER A 75 10.29 -5.16 22.78
CA SER A 75 10.51 -6.53 23.24
C SER A 75 10.71 -7.49 22.08
N ASN A 76 10.41 -7.07 20.85
CA ASN A 76 10.59 -7.87 19.65
C ASN A 76 11.95 -7.56 18.99
N PRO A 77 12.90 -8.52 18.95
CA PRO A 77 14.23 -8.30 18.37
C PRO A 77 14.19 -8.02 16.86
N ASP A 78 13.10 -8.35 16.15
CA ASP A 78 12.94 -8.07 14.71
C ASP A 78 12.41 -6.66 14.43
N HIS A 79 12.09 -5.87 15.48
CA HIS A 79 11.57 -4.51 15.33
C HIS A 79 12.67 -3.47 15.50
N ILE A 80 12.89 -2.64 14.48
CA ILE A 80 13.86 -1.53 14.52
C ILE A 80 13.11 -0.21 14.81
N TYR A 81 13.53 0.51 15.86
CA TYR A 81 12.96 1.82 16.18
C TYR A 81 13.43 2.89 15.19
N ILE A 82 12.55 3.28 14.27
CA ILE A 82 12.81 4.35 13.28
C ILE A 82 12.14 5.69 13.64
N GLY A 83 11.62 5.85 14.87
CA GLY A 83 10.92 7.06 15.28
C GLY A 83 11.79 8.32 15.22
N HIS A 84 13.06 8.19 15.64
CA HIS A 84 14.06 9.25 15.58
C HIS A 84 14.23 9.83 14.16
N LEU A 85 14.32 8.96 13.14
CA LEU A 85 14.43 9.37 11.74
C LEU A 85 13.21 10.18 11.27
N LYS A 86 12.01 9.85 11.75
CA LYS A 86 10.79 10.59 11.38
C LYS A 86 10.79 12.01 11.94
N GLU A 87 11.33 12.18 13.15
CA GLU A 87 11.48 13.49 13.78
C GLU A 87 12.49 14.35 13.03
N GLU A 88 13.63 13.79 12.66
CA GLU A 88 14.65 14.46 11.84
C GLU A 88 14.09 14.92 10.49
N ILE A 89 13.38 14.05 9.77
CA ILE A 89 12.74 14.39 8.49
C ILE A 89 11.73 15.54 8.66
N LYS A 90 10.99 15.55 9.78
CA LYS A 90 10.00 16.60 10.07
C LYS A 90 10.68 17.95 10.32
N ILE A 91 11.83 17.95 10.99
CA ILE A 91 12.66 19.14 11.19
C ILE A 91 13.14 19.67 9.84
N ILE A 92 13.75 18.81 9.01
CA ILE A 92 14.27 19.19 7.67
C ILE A 92 13.17 19.79 6.79
N LYS A 93 11.95 19.24 6.82
CA LYS A 93 10.81 19.76 6.05
C LYS A 93 10.27 21.10 6.54
N LYS A 94 10.45 21.44 7.83
CA LYS A 94 10.04 22.74 8.39
C LYS A 94 11.04 23.84 8.10
N SER A 95 12.31 23.48 7.87
CA SER A 95 13.39 24.42 7.56
C SER A 95 13.49 24.77 6.07
N LYS A 96 12.54 24.29 5.24
CA LYS A 96 12.45 24.52 3.79
C LYS A 96 11.16 25.26 3.46
#